data_AF-A0A0E2M5M5-F1
#
_entry.id   AF-A0A0E2M5M5-F1
#
_cell.length_a   1.000
_cell.length_b   1.000
_cell.length_c   1.000
_cell.angle_alpha   90.00
_cell.angle_beta   90.00
_cell.angle_gamma   90.00
#
_symmetry.space_group_name_H-M   'P 1'
#
loop_
_entity.id
_entity.type
_entity.pdbx_description
1 polymer ?
#
loop_
_entity_poly.entity_id
_entity_poly.type
_entity_poly.pdbx_seq_one_letter_code
_entity_poly.pdbx_strand_id
1 'polypeptide(L)'
;MDKKSFQEYYATGFSHCYGCGTSNEHGLHVKSYWAEEHPDETVAYFRPDSHHTGGFPGFVYGGLIAAILDCHGNGTAAAAGYRFQSRPMDSEPNLRYVTANLNLNYRRPTPMGVDLELRAHIKEVTDRKVLMELSLIAEGQVTVEGSMLSVLLPEKK
;
A
#
# COMPACT_ATOMS: atom_id res chain seq x y z
N MET A 1 -4.39 14.37 17.53
CA MET A 1 -4.05 14.90 16.19
C MET A 1 -3.97 13.70 15.29
N ASP A 2 -4.84 13.61 14.29
CA ASP A 2 -4.80 12.50 13.34
C ASP A 2 -3.47 12.53 12.58
N LYS A 3 -2.76 11.39 12.60
CA LYS A 3 -1.48 11.22 11.90
C LYS A 3 -1.75 11.31 10.40
N LYS A 4 -0.99 12.15 9.68
CA LYS A 4 -1.11 12.28 8.23
C LYS A 4 -0.60 11.01 7.54
N SER A 5 -1.41 10.43 6.66
CA SER A 5 -1.07 9.26 5.85
C SER A 5 -0.04 9.60 4.78
N PHE A 6 0.69 8.61 4.29
CA PHE A 6 1.66 8.79 3.20
C PHE A 6 1.02 9.44 1.97
N GLN A 7 -0.21 9.05 1.66
CA GLN A 7 -0.97 9.51 0.50
C GLN A 7 -1.34 10.99 0.58
N GLU A 8 -1.54 11.54 1.78
CA GLU A 8 -1.84 12.97 1.97
C GLU A 8 -0.60 13.86 1.77
N TYR A 9 0.61 13.29 1.74
CA TYR A 9 1.82 14.04 1.35
C TYR A 9 1.99 14.14 -0.17
N TYR A 10 1.20 13.40 -0.97
CA TYR A 10 1.35 13.41 -2.42
C TYR A 10 0.94 14.76 -3.00
N ALA A 11 1.77 15.30 -3.90
CA ALA A 11 1.38 16.43 -4.71
C ALA A 11 0.10 16.12 -5.51
N THR A 12 -0.73 17.14 -5.76
CA THR A 12 -2.07 16.97 -6.37
C THR A 12 -2.03 16.15 -7.66
N GLY A 13 -1.05 16.40 -8.55
CA GLY A 13 -0.91 15.66 -9.81
C GLY A 13 -0.65 14.15 -9.67
N PHE A 14 -0.24 13.69 -8.49
CA PHE A 14 0.00 12.27 -8.19
C PHE A 14 -1.06 11.64 -7.28
N SER A 15 -2.13 12.37 -6.96
CA SER A 15 -3.16 11.96 -6.00
C SER A 15 -4.43 11.38 -6.62
N HIS A 16 -4.39 10.96 -7.89
CA HIS A 16 -5.57 10.47 -8.64
C HIS A 16 -5.67 8.93 -8.75
N CYS A 17 -4.76 8.18 -8.10
CA CYS A 17 -4.77 6.72 -8.14
C CYS A 17 -6.12 6.15 -7.66
N TYR A 18 -6.67 5.17 -8.37
CA TYR A 18 -7.91 4.49 -7.98
C TYR A 18 -7.81 3.82 -6.61
N GLY A 19 -6.66 3.28 -6.20
CA GLY A 19 -6.57 2.61 -4.90
C GLY A 19 -6.24 3.54 -3.74
N CYS A 20 -5.32 4.50 -3.89
CA CYS A 20 -4.84 5.31 -2.76
C CYS A 20 -4.89 6.83 -2.97
N GLY A 21 -5.36 7.30 -4.13
CA GLY A 21 -5.40 8.71 -4.44
C GLY A 21 -6.38 9.46 -3.54
N THR A 22 -5.94 10.56 -2.92
CA THR A 22 -6.81 11.44 -2.12
C THR A 22 -7.75 12.30 -2.97
N SER A 23 -7.44 12.49 -4.26
CA SER A 23 -8.23 13.30 -5.21
C SER A 23 -9.06 12.45 -6.19
N ASN A 24 -9.23 11.15 -5.95
CA ASN A 24 -10.08 10.30 -6.78
C ASN A 24 -11.40 10.02 -6.05
N GLU A 25 -12.50 10.65 -6.47
CA GLU A 25 -13.82 10.50 -5.83
C GLU A 25 -14.37 9.07 -5.81
N HIS A 26 -13.88 8.21 -6.72
CA HIS A 26 -14.23 6.79 -6.78
C HIS A 26 -13.13 5.90 -6.22
N GLY A 27 -12.16 6.49 -5.51
CA GLY A 27 -10.99 5.77 -5.04
C GLY A 27 -11.28 4.90 -3.82
N LEU A 28 -10.46 3.86 -3.63
CA LEU A 28 -10.47 3.03 -2.42
C LEU A 28 -9.84 3.75 -1.21
N HIS A 29 -9.13 4.87 -1.46
CA HIS A 29 -8.53 5.73 -0.45
C HIS A 29 -7.70 5.00 0.63
N VAL A 30 -6.89 4.02 0.21
CA VAL A 30 -5.95 3.33 1.12
C VAL A 30 -5.02 4.34 1.77
N LYS A 31 -4.97 4.34 3.11
CA LYS A 31 -4.13 5.22 3.92
C LYS A 31 -3.05 4.39 4.63
N SER A 32 -1.79 4.66 4.29
CA SER A 32 -0.62 3.96 4.82
C SER A 32 0.12 4.81 5.84
N TYR A 33 0.70 4.15 6.84
CA TYR A 33 1.47 4.75 7.92
C TYR A 33 2.67 3.89 8.28
N TRP A 34 3.67 4.51 8.92
CA TRP A 34 4.72 3.75 9.61
C TRP A 34 4.09 3.01 10.79
N ALA A 35 4.40 1.72 10.92
CA ALA A 35 4.07 0.94 12.10
C ALA A 35 4.87 1.48 13.30
N GLU A 36 4.25 1.51 14.47
CA GLU A 36 4.90 2.05 15.67
C GLU A 36 5.78 1.00 16.36
N GLU A 37 5.43 -0.28 16.20
CA GLU A 37 6.13 -1.41 16.81
C GLU A 37 7.48 -1.72 16.12
N HIS A 38 7.56 -1.50 14.81
CA HIS A 38 8.68 -1.91 13.97
C HIS A 38 9.09 -0.81 12.98
N PRO A 39 10.36 -0.35 13.01
CA PRO A 39 10.78 0.82 12.24
C PRO A 39 10.72 0.59 10.73
N ASP A 40 10.95 -0.63 10.26
CA ASP A 40 10.98 -0.98 8.83
C ASP A 40 9.65 -1.57 8.33
N GLU A 41 8.60 -1.45 9.14
CA GLU A 41 7.26 -1.87 8.77
C GLU A 41 6.30 -0.69 8.60
N THR A 42 5.32 -0.91 7.74
CA THR A 42 4.22 0.01 7.51
C THR A 42 2.91 -0.75 7.60
N VAL A 43 1.85 -0.02 7.92
CA VAL A 43 0.52 -0.56 8.11
C VAL A 43 -0.52 0.30 7.41
N ALA A 44 -1.57 -0.34 6.90
CA ALA A 44 -2.81 0.29 6.48
C ALA A 44 -3.99 -0.54 6.96
N TYR A 45 -5.14 0.11 7.14
CA TYR A 45 -6.39 -0.57 7.46
C TYR A 45 -7.40 -0.30 6.35
N PHE A 46 -8.11 -1.33 5.93
CA PHE A 46 -9.10 -1.24 4.88
C PHE A 46 -10.34 -2.05 5.22
N ARG A 47 -11.51 -1.43 5.09
CA ARG A 47 -12.80 -2.11 5.29
C ARG A 47 -13.49 -2.26 3.93
N PRO A 48 -13.61 -3.47 3.38
CA PRO A 48 -14.29 -3.67 2.11
C PRO A 48 -15.79 -3.40 2.21
N ASP A 49 -16.33 -2.59 1.29
CA ASP A 49 -17.78 -2.50 1.09
C ASP A 49 -18.38 -3.81 0.57
N SER A 50 -19.68 -4.00 0.81
CA SER A 50 -20.42 -5.22 0.44
C SER A 50 -20.33 -5.60 -1.04
N HIS A 51 -20.14 -4.63 -1.94
CA HIS A 51 -20.00 -4.87 -3.38
C HIS A 51 -18.59 -5.33 -3.80
N HIS A 52 -17.62 -5.34 -2.88
CA HIS A 52 -16.27 -5.87 -3.11
C HIS A 52 -16.16 -7.39 -2.85
N THR A 53 -17.26 -8.12 -2.94
CA THR A 53 -17.31 -9.57 -2.76
C THR A 53 -16.83 -10.32 -4.01
N GLY A 54 -16.21 -11.48 -3.81
CA GLY A 54 -15.82 -12.41 -4.88
C GLY A 54 -17.00 -13.22 -5.43
N GLY A 55 -16.69 -14.17 -6.32
CA GLY A 55 -17.69 -15.02 -6.99
C GLY A 55 -18.51 -15.92 -6.05
N PHE A 56 -17.99 -16.23 -4.86
CA PHE A 56 -18.75 -16.84 -3.78
C PHE A 56 -19.02 -15.79 -2.69
N PRO A 57 -20.30 -15.53 -2.33
CA PRO A 57 -20.64 -14.54 -1.31
C PRO A 57 -19.92 -14.79 0.03
N GLY A 58 -19.54 -13.70 0.69
CA GLY A 58 -18.92 -13.74 2.02
C GLY A 58 -17.39 -13.67 2.02
N PHE A 59 -16.75 -13.64 0.85
CA PHE A 59 -15.30 -13.46 0.74
C PHE A 59 -14.95 -12.25 -0.14
N VAL A 60 -13.87 -11.56 0.22
CA VAL A 60 -13.37 -10.40 -0.51
C VAL A 60 -12.87 -10.83 -1.88
N TYR A 61 -13.19 -10.07 -2.92
CA TYR A 61 -12.68 -10.29 -4.27
C TYR A 61 -11.14 -10.19 -4.32
N GLY A 62 -10.48 -11.22 -4.85
CA GLY A 62 -9.01 -11.27 -4.92
C GLY A 62 -8.38 -10.09 -5.65
N GLY A 63 -9.02 -9.55 -6.68
CA GLY A 63 -8.51 -8.37 -7.38
C GLY A 63 -8.53 -7.10 -6.52
N LEU A 64 -9.50 -6.96 -5.61
CA LEU A 64 -9.48 -5.88 -4.62
C LEU A 64 -8.27 -6.04 -3.69
N ILE A 65 -8.06 -7.25 -3.15
CA ILE A 65 -6.94 -7.54 -2.25
C ILE A 65 -5.61 -7.19 -2.92
N ALA A 66 -5.41 -7.60 -4.17
CA ALA A 66 -4.24 -7.25 -4.95
C ALA A 66 -4.09 -5.72 -5.10
N ALA A 67 -5.18 -5.01 -5.42
CA ALA A 67 -5.16 -3.56 -5.61
C ALA A 67 -4.80 -2.79 -4.32
N ILE A 68 -5.37 -3.18 -3.18
CA ILE A 68 -5.09 -2.50 -1.90
C ILE A 68 -3.68 -2.80 -1.39
N LEU A 69 -3.16 -4.01 -1.59
CA LEU A 69 -1.78 -4.37 -1.26
C LEU A 69 -0.77 -3.66 -2.16
N ASP A 70 -1.04 -3.57 -3.47
CA ASP A 70 -0.23 -2.81 -4.42
C ASP A 70 -0.15 -1.33 -4.03
N CYS A 71 -1.30 -0.74 -3.68
CA CYS A 71 -1.39 0.66 -3.28
C CYS A 71 -0.72 0.94 -1.94
N HIS A 72 -0.87 0.02 -0.97
CA HIS A 72 -0.16 0.10 0.30
C HIS A 72 1.36 0.04 0.06
N GLY A 73 1.83 -0.96 -0.71
CA GLY A 73 3.24 -1.16 -1.00
C GLY A 73 3.90 -0.02 -1.79
N ASN A 74 3.21 0.59 -2.76
CA ASN A 74 3.73 1.79 -3.43
C ASN A 74 3.81 3.00 -2.48
N GLY A 75 2.89 3.12 -1.51
CA GLY A 75 2.99 4.11 -0.44
C GLY A 75 4.17 3.86 0.49
N THR A 76 4.41 2.60 0.84
CA THR A 76 5.58 2.16 1.60
C THR A 76 6.87 2.47 0.85
N ALA A 77 6.94 2.20 -0.46
CA ALA A 77 8.11 2.50 -1.28
C ALA A 77 8.42 4.00 -1.29
N ALA A 78 7.40 4.86 -1.45
CA ALA A 78 7.57 6.31 -1.39
C ALA A 78 8.11 6.76 -0.02
N ALA A 79 7.48 6.34 1.07
CA ALA A 79 7.92 6.69 2.42
C ALA A 79 9.35 6.20 2.72
N ALA A 80 9.69 4.98 2.31
CA ALA A 80 11.02 4.40 2.43
C ALA A 80 12.06 5.19 1.64
N GLY A 81 11.75 5.59 0.41
CA GLY A 81 12.63 6.42 -0.43
C GLY A 81 12.93 7.78 0.22
N TYR A 82 11.91 8.47 0.75
CA TYR A 82 12.12 9.73 1.46
C TYR A 82 13.00 9.55 2.71
N ARG A 83 12.75 8.50 3.50
CA ARG A 83 13.57 8.17 4.67
C ARG A 83 15.03 7.85 4.28
N PHE A 84 15.23 7.06 3.23
CA PHE A 84 16.56 6.71 2.73
C PHE A 84 17.36 7.93 2.26
N GLN A 85 16.69 8.90 1.63
CA GLN A 85 17.32 10.17 1.25
C GLN A 85 17.41 11.18 2.41
N SER A 86 16.94 10.84 3.62
CA SER A 86 16.89 11.74 4.78
C SER A 86 16.13 13.05 4.50
N ARG A 87 14.99 12.94 3.80
CA ARG A 87 14.18 14.09 3.36
C ARG A 87 12.72 13.95 3.83
N PRO A 88 12.01 15.07 4.03
CA PRO A 88 10.58 15.04 4.35
C PRO A 88 9.74 14.65 3.12
N MET A 89 8.60 13.99 3.35
CA MET A 89 7.75 13.40 2.29
C MET A 89 7.08 14.42 1.36
N ASP A 90 6.99 15.69 1.76
CA ASP A 90 6.47 16.81 0.97
C ASP A 90 7.57 17.59 0.23
N SER A 91 8.82 17.11 0.25
CA SER A 91 9.92 17.76 -0.48
C SER A 91 9.98 17.39 -1.96
N GLU A 92 10.52 18.31 -2.75
CA GLU A 92 10.82 18.15 -4.17
C GLU A 92 12.28 17.71 -4.41
N PRO A 93 12.57 16.86 -5.43
CA PRO A 93 11.59 16.26 -6.34
C PRO A 93 10.73 15.18 -5.65
N ASN A 94 9.48 15.06 -6.10
CA ASN A 94 8.54 14.03 -5.65
C ASN A 94 9.10 12.62 -5.90
N LEU A 95 9.15 11.78 -4.86
CA LEU A 95 9.51 10.37 -4.99
C LEU A 95 8.27 9.53 -5.23
N ARG A 96 8.03 9.22 -6.51
CA ARG A 96 6.92 8.38 -6.96
C ARG A 96 7.43 7.03 -7.40
N TYR A 97 6.78 5.98 -6.93
CA TYR A 97 7.14 4.62 -7.29
C TYR A 97 6.02 3.93 -8.07
N VAL A 98 6.41 3.00 -8.91
CA VAL A 98 5.50 2.15 -9.68
C VAL A 98 5.89 0.69 -9.51
N THR A 99 4.89 -0.18 -9.55
CA THR A 99 5.07 -1.62 -9.36
C THR A 99 5.83 -2.23 -10.53
N ALA A 100 7.00 -2.81 -10.25
CA ALA A 100 7.74 -3.62 -11.23
C ALA A 100 7.39 -5.10 -11.11
N ASN A 101 7.16 -5.59 -9.88
CA ASN A 101 6.67 -6.94 -9.64
C ASN A 101 5.77 -6.96 -8.40
N LEU A 102 4.68 -7.73 -8.49
CA LEU A 102 3.81 -8.06 -7.38
C LEU A 102 3.52 -9.55 -7.44
N ASN A 103 3.92 -10.28 -6.40
CA ASN A 103 3.65 -11.71 -6.26
C ASN A 103 2.88 -11.93 -4.96
N LEU A 104 1.66 -12.48 -5.07
CA LEU A 104 0.77 -12.72 -3.94
C LEU A 104 0.36 -14.18 -3.88
N ASN A 105 0.46 -14.76 -2.68
CA ASN A 105 0.01 -16.09 -2.34
C ASN A 105 -1.22 -15.99 -1.43
N TYR A 106 -2.37 -16.37 -1.97
CA TYR A 106 -3.63 -16.42 -1.24
C TYR A 106 -3.68 -17.71 -0.41
N ARG A 107 -3.34 -17.60 0.88
CA ARG A 107 -3.25 -18.74 1.80
C ARG A 107 -4.62 -19.22 2.26
N ARG A 108 -5.57 -18.29 2.42
CA ARG A 108 -6.95 -18.55 2.87
C ARG A 108 -7.92 -17.57 2.20
N PRO A 109 -9.19 -17.94 2.03
CA PRO A 109 -10.24 -16.97 1.69
C PRO A 109 -10.25 -15.82 2.71
N THR A 110 -10.32 -14.58 2.23
CA THR A 110 -10.40 -13.40 3.12
C THR A 110 -11.87 -13.10 3.40
N PRO A 111 -12.34 -13.13 4.66
CA PRO A 111 -13.74 -12.93 4.99
C PRO A 111 -14.20 -11.48 4.71
N MET A 112 -15.47 -11.34 4.32
CA MET A 112 -16.15 -10.04 4.23
C MET A 112 -16.59 -9.54 5.61
N GLY A 113 -16.81 -8.23 5.73
CA GLY A 113 -17.43 -7.62 6.92
C GLY A 113 -16.49 -7.36 8.10
N VAL A 114 -15.19 -7.64 7.93
CA VAL A 114 -14.14 -7.38 8.92
C VAL A 114 -13.18 -6.31 8.41
N ASP A 115 -12.45 -5.69 9.33
CA ASP A 115 -11.36 -4.78 8.96
C ASP A 115 -10.14 -5.60 8.57
N LEU A 116 -9.54 -5.24 7.43
CA LEU A 116 -8.34 -5.87 6.91
C LEU A 116 -7.14 -5.03 7.32
N GLU A 117 -6.16 -5.69 7.91
CA GLU A 117 -4.87 -5.08 8.22
C GLU A 117 -3.88 -5.46 7.13
N LEU A 118 -3.32 -4.46 6.46
CA LEU A 118 -2.29 -4.61 5.45
C LEU A 118 -0.96 -4.23 6.11
N ARG A 119 0.05 -5.08 5.96
CA ARG A 119 1.41 -4.81 6.41
C ARG A 119 2.37 -4.88 5.24
N ALA A 120 3.39 -4.05 5.28
CA ALA A 120 4.55 -4.18 4.40
C ALA A 120 5.84 -4.04 5.22
N HIS A 121 6.75 -5.00 5.06
CA HIS A 121 8.05 -5.03 5.71
C HIS A 121 9.15 -4.79 4.66
N ILE A 122 9.88 -3.69 4.80
CA ILE A 122 10.92 -3.26 3.88
C ILE A 122 12.15 -4.16 4.03
N LYS A 123 12.64 -4.70 2.91
CA LYS A 123 13.83 -5.58 2.90
C LYS A 123 15.06 -4.91 2.31
N GLU A 124 14.86 -4.08 1.30
CA GLU A 124 15.94 -3.38 0.61
C GLU A 124 15.43 -2.03 0.12
N VAL A 125 16.23 -0.98 0.32
CA VAL A 125 16.02 0.34 -0.28
C VAL A 125 17.29 0.74 -1.01
N THR A 126 17.12 1.22 -2.24
CA THR A 126 18.19 1.80 -3.06
C THR A 126 17.68 3.10 -3.66
N ASP A 127 18.54 3.81 -4.40
CA ASP A 127 18.16 5.03 -5.12
C ASP A 127 16.98 4.85 -6.10
N ARG A 128 16.80 3.63 -6.65
CA ARG A 128 15.84 3.39 -7.74
C ARG A 128 14.79 2.32 -7.47
N LYS A 129 14.89 1.58 -6.37
CA LYS A 129 13.95 0.49 -6.05
C LYS A 129 13.81 0.27 -4.56
N VAL A 130 12.64 -0.25 -4.19
CA VAL A 130 12.32 -0.76 -2.87
C VAL A 130 11.78 -2.19 -3.01
N LEU A 131 12.37 -3.12 -2.27
CA LEU A 131 11.89 -4.50 -2.14
C LEU A 131 11.21 -4.64 -0.77
N MET A 132 10.03 -5.25 -0.75
CA MET A 132 9.28 -5.49 0.49
C MET A 132 8.53 -6.82 0.46
N GLU A 133 8.29 -7.35 1.66
CA GLU A 133 7.29 -8.39 1.90
C GLU A 133 5.96 -7.74 2.25
N LEU A 134 4.85 -8.34 1.81
CA LEU A 134 3.49 -7.87 2.03
C LEU A 134 2.69 -8.95 2.76
N SER A 135 1.79 -8.54 3.65
CA SER A 135 0.79 -9.43 4.23
C SER A 135 -0.56 -8.76 4.42
N LEU A 136 -1.62 -9.56 4.34
CA LEU A 136 -2.98 -9.17 4.70
C LEU A 136 -3.46 -10.08 5.83
N ILE A 137 -3.86 -9.45 6.93
CA ILE A 137 -4.41 -10.11 8.11
C ILE A 137 -5.90 -9.79 8.19
N ALA A 138 -6.71 -10.83 8.39
CA ALA A 138 -8.13 -10.73 8.70
C ALA A 138 -8.42 -11.62 9.92
N GLU A 139 -9.12 -11.08 10.91
CA GLU A 139 -9.45 -11.78 12.17
C GLU A 139 -8.22 -12.41 12.86
N GLY A 140 -7.08 -11.71 12.81
CA GLY A 140 -5.81 -12.17 13.40
C GLY A 140 -5.11 -13.30 12.62
N GLN A 141 -5.59 -13.67 11.43
CA GLN A 141 -4.96 -14.68 10.57
C GLN A 141 -4.44 -14.07 9.27
N VAL A 142 -3.24 -14.48 8.86
CA VAL A 142 -2.71 -14.14 7.54
C VAL A 142 -3.49 -14.91 6.47
N THR A 143 -4.21 -14.16 5.63
CA THR A 143 -4.98 -14.72 4.51
C THR A 143 -4.21 -14.58 3.19
N VAL A 144 -3.39 -13.54 3.06
CA VAL A 144 -2.52 -13.32 1.90
C VAL A 144 -1.14 -12.91 2.37
N GLU A 145 -0.12 -13.43 1.71
CA GLU A 145 1.27 -12.99 1.87
C GLU A 145 1.92 -12.86 0.50
N GLY A 146 2.97 -12.06 0.39
CA GLY A 146 3.60 -11.82 -0.88
C GLY A 146 4.86 -10.99 -0.81
N SER A 147 5.35 -10.62 -1.98
CA SER A 147 6.47 -9.70 -2.13
C SER A 147 6.18 -8.72 -3.25
N MET A 148 6.77 -7.54 -3.13
CA MET A 148 6.64 -6.48 -4.12
C MET A 148 7.98 -5.81 -4.36
N LEU A 149 8.30 -5.64 -5.63
CA LEU A 149 9.38 -4.78 -6.09
C LEU A 149 8.75 -3.52 -6.70
N SER A 150 9.04 -2.39 -6.09
CA SER A 150 8.60 -1.09 -6.58
C SER A 150 9.81 -0.27 -7.04
N VAL A 151 9.69 0.41 -8.18
CA VAL A 151 10.78 1.16 -8.82
C VAL A 151 10.43 2.64 -8.91
N LEU A 152 11.43 3.49 -8.73
CA LEU A 152 11.27 4.93 -8.81
C LEU A 152 10.88 5.31 -10.25
N LEU A 153 9.78 6.05 -10.38
CA LEU A 153 9.33 6.61 -11.64
C LEU A 153 10.38 7.61 -12.14
N PRO A 154 10.92 7.45 -13.36
CA PRO A 154 11.85 8.42 -13.93
C PRO A 154 11.18 9.78 -14.07
N GLU A 155 11.89 10.86 -13.76
CA GLU A 155 11.46 12.19 -14.17
C GLU A 155 11.35 12.22 -15.71
N LYS A 156 10.22 12.72 -16.23
CA LYS A 156 10.11 13.00 -17.66
C LYS A 156 11.16 14.06 -18.00
N LYS A 157 12.10 13.70 -18.88
CA LYS A 157 12.98 14.67 -19.55
C LYS A 157 12.16 15.60 -20.45
#